data_AF-A0A3S0REF2-F1
#
_entry.id   AF-A0A3S0REF2-F1
#
_cell.length_a   1.000
_cell.length_b   1.000
_cell.length_c   1.000
_cell.angle_alpha   90.00
_cell.angle_beta   90.00
_cell.angle_gamma   90.00
#
_symmetry.space_group_name_H-M   'P 1'
#
loop_
_entity.id
_entity.type
_entity.pdbx_description
1 polymer ?
#
loop_
_entity_poly.entity_id
_entity_poly.type
_entity_poly.pdbx_seq_one_letter_code
_entity_poly.pdbx_strand_id
1 'polypeptide(L)'
;MGKQRKTWSPELKEQIILAVLSGEHTIAEAAREYEVSESLIHTWRAQFLEAGRARLQGARPDAAQKKLEKEVQQLKAIIADKELSLYIAKKIRGL
;
A
#
# COMPACT_ATOMS: atom_id res chain seq x y z
N MET A 1 -10.65 6.13 -30.73
CA MET A 1 -10.48 7.22 -29.74
C MET A 1 -10.77 6.65 -28.35
N GLY A 2 -9.74 6.35 -27.55
CA GLY A 2 -9.96 5.79 -26.20
C GLY A 2 -10.59 6.82 -25.27
N LYS A 3 -11.66 6.47 -24.53
CA LYS A 3 -12.25 7.34 -23.51
C LYS A 3 -11.21 7.64 -22.44
N GLN A 4 -10.79 8.90 -22.33
CA GLN A 4 -9.91 9.38 -21.27
C GLN A 4 -10.62 9.17 -19.93
N ARG A 5 -10.02 8.37 -19.04
CA ARG A 5 -10.62 8.12 -17.72
C ARG A 5 -10.51 9.38 -16.88
N LYS A 6 -11.65 9.82 -16.33
CA LYS A 6 -11.70 10.84 -15.27
C LYS A 6 -10.88 10.30 -14.09
N THR A 7 -10.03 11.14 -13.51
CA THR A 7 -9.26 10.80 -12.30
C THR A 7 -9.85 11.59 -11.14
N TRP A 8 -10.10 10.92 -10.02
CA TRP A 8 -10.59 11.53 -8.79
C TRP A 8 -9.46 11.59 -7.77
N SER A 9 -9.28 12.74 -7.12
CA SER A 9 -8.27 12.89 -6.08
C SER A 9 -8.62 12.02 -4.86
N PRO A 10 -7.62 11.58 -4.07
CA PRO A 10 -7.86 10.84 -2.84
C PRO A 10 -8.79 11.57 -1.86
N GLU A 11 -8.62 12.89 -1.73
CA GLU A 11 -9.36 13.74 -0.79
C GLU A 11 -10.85 13.80 -1.16
N LEU A 12 -11.14 13.95 -2.46
CA LEU A 12 -12.52 13.93 -2.94
C LEU A 12 -13.18 12.56 -2.72
N LYS A 13 -12.46 11.47 -2.97
CA LYS A 13 -12.97 10.12 -2.68
C LYS A 13 -13.27 9.95 -1.20
N GLU A 14 -12.37 10.41 -0.33
CA GLU A 14 -12.55 10.35 1.12
C GLU A 14 -13.80 11.13 1.55
N GLN A 15 -13.95 12.38 1.11
CA GLN A 15 -15.13 13.19 1.40
C GLN A 15 -16.43 12.49 1.00
N ILE A 16 -16.51 11.98 -0.23
CA ILE A 16 -17.69 11.25 -0.73
C ILE A 16 -17.98 10.02 0.13
N ILE A 17 -16.96 9.24 0.47
CA ILE A 17 -17.13 8.01 1.25
C ILE A 17 -17.54 8.31 2.69
N LEU A 18 -16.98 9.33 3.32
CA LEU A 18 -17.36 9.73 4.67
C LEU A 18 -18.82 10.19 4.74
N ALA A 19 -19.27 11.02 3.79
CA ALA A 19 -20.66 11.46 3.72
C ALA A 19 -21.66 10.29 3.50
N VAL A 20 -21.27 9.29 2.70
CA VAL A 20 -22.08 8.08 2.50
C VAL A 20 -22.10 7.19 3.74
N LEU A 21 -20.98 7.09 4.47
CA LEU A 21 -20.89 6.27 5.67
C LEU A 21 -21.56 6.91 6.89
N SER A 22 -21.56 8.25 6.99
CA SER A 22 -22.28 8.99 8.05
C SER A 22 -23.79 9.00 7.83
N GLY A 23 -24.24 8.71 6.60
CA GLY A 23 -25.64 8.75 6.21
C GLY A 23 -26.13 10.14 5.83
N GLU A 24 -25.24 11.13 5.73
CA GLU A 24 -25.55 12.47 5.20
C GLU A 24 -26.02 12.42 3.76
N HIS A 25 -25.44 11.52 2.96
CA HIS A 25 -25.84 11.27 1.59
C HIS A 25 -26.07 9.78 1.35
N THR A 26 -27.11 9.45 0.60
CA THR A 26 -27.20 8.14 -0.06
C THR A 26 -26.18 8.06 -1.20
N ILE A 27 -25.86 6.84 -1.64
CA ILE A 27 -24.95 6.62 -2.78
C ILE A 27 -25.47 7.33 -4.04
N ALA A 28 -26.79 7.32 -4.27
CA ALA A 28 -27.41 7.96 -5.41
C ALA A 28 -27.34 9.50 -5.35
N GLU A 29 -27.46 10.10 -4.16
CA GLU A 29 -27.30 11.54 -3.98
C GLU A 29 -25.85 11.98 -4.22
N ALA A 30 -24.90 11.29 -3.61
CA ALA A 30 -23.48 11.55 -3.83
C ALA A 30 -23.07 11.35 -5.29
N ALA A 31 -23.63 10.35 -5.98
CA ALA A 31 -23.36 10.13 -7.40
C ALA A 31 -23.78 11.32 -8.27
N ARG A 32 -24.95 11.91 -7.98
CA ARG A 32 -25.47 13.08 -8.69
C ARG A 32 -24.69 14.34 -8.36
N GLU A 33 -24.43 14.59 -7.08
CA GLU A 33 -23.74 15.80 -6.61
C GLU A 33 -22.30 15.89 -7.13
N TYR A 34 -21.55 14.81 -7.06
CA TYR A 34 -20.13 14.80 -7.41
C TYR A 34 -19.84 14.31 -8.84
N GLU A 35 -20.90 14.06 -9.63
CA GLU A 35 -20.83 13.52 -10.99
C GLU A 35 -19.93 12.26 -11.07
N VAL A 36 -20.22 11.30 -10.18
CA VAL A 36 -19.53 10.01 -10.07
C VAL A 36 -20.56 8.90 -10.25
N SER A 37 -20.20 7.80 -10.92
CA SER A 37 -21.12 6.68 -11.02
C SER A 37 -21.34 6.01 -9.66
N GLU A 38 -22.58 5.62 -9.35
CA GLU A 38 -22.92 4.89 -8.12
C GLU A 38 -22.05 3.63 -7.96
N SER A 39 -21.80 2.90 -9.05
CA SER A 39 -20.93 1.71 -9.07
C SER A 39 -19.51 1.99 -8.57
N LEU A 40 -18.97 3.18 -8.87
CA LEU A 40 -17.64 3.56 -8.47
C LEU A 40 -17.61 3.96 -6.99
N ILE A 41 -18.65 4.63 -6.50
CA ILE A 41 -18.84 4.93 -5.08
C ILE A 41 -18.98 3.63 -4.27
N HIS A 42 -19.74 2.65 -4.78
CA HIS A 42 -19.81 1.31 -4.17
C HIS A 42 -18.43 0.66 -4.06
N THR A 43 -17.62 0.74 -5.11
CA THR A 43 -16.26 0.19 -5.14
C THR A 43 -15.37 0.87 -4.10
N TRP A 44 -15.37 2.20 -4.05
CA TRP A 44 -14.58 2.96 -3.08
C TRP A 44 -15.02 2.68 -1.64
N ARG A 45 -16.33 2.57 -1.38
CA ARG A 45 -16.86 2.22 -0.05
C ARG A 45 -16.38 0.85 0.39
N ALA A 46 -16.41 -0.14 -0.51
CA ALA A 46 -15.93 -1.49 -0.21
C ALA A 46 -14.43 -1.48 0.13
N GLN A 47 -13.61 -0.82 -0.69
CA GLN A 47 -12.16 -0.68 -0.47
C GLN A 47 -11.84 0.03 0.85
N PHE A 48 -12.54 1.12 1.17
CA PHE A 48 -12.34 1.88 2.40
C PHE A 48 -12.64 1.02 3.64
N LEU A 49 -13.77 0.30 3.64
CA LEU A 49 -14.14 -0.59 4.74
C LEU A 49 -13.21 -1.80 4.88
N GLU A 50 -12.75 -2.37 3.76
CA GLU A 50 -11.79 -3.47 3.77
C GLU A 50 -10.45 -3.05 4.35
N ALA A 51 -9.89 -1.92 3.89
CA ALA A 51 -8.65 -1.37 4.41
C ALA A 51 -8.78 -1.01 5.90
N GLY A 52 -9.91 -0.42 6.31
CA GLY A 52 -10.22 -0.15 7.71
C GLY A 52 -10.24 -1.42 8.56
N ARG A 53 -10.93 -2.48 8.11
CA ARG A 53 -10.96 -3.78 8.81
C ARG A 53 -9.58 -4.42 8.91
N ALA A 54 -8.82 -4.45 7.81
CA ALA A 54 -7.47 -4.99 7.80
C ALA A 54 -6.59 -4.26 8.83
N ARG A 55 -6.68 -2.92 8.87
CA ARG A 55 -5.94 -2.11 9.84
C ARG A 55 -6.33 -2.42 11.29
N LEU A 56 -7.64 -2.55 11.57
CA LEU A 56 -8.14 -2.90 12.90
C LEU A 56 -7.74 -4.32 13.35
N GLN A 57 -7.58 -5.25 12.40
CA GLN A 57 -7.03 -6.59 12.66
C GLN A 57 -5.51 -6.59 12.89
N GLY A 58 -4.87 -5.42 12.91
CA GLY A 58 -3.44 -5.28 13.14
C GLY A 58 -2.60 -5.43 11.88
N ALA A 59 -3.20 -5.48 10.68
CA ALA A 59 -2.43 -5.43 9.45
C ALA A 59 -1.64 -4.11 9.39
N ARG A 60 -0.32 -4.24 9.30
CA ARG A 60 0.59 -3.12 9.06
C ARG A 60 1.12 -3.30 7.65
N PRO A 61 0.77 -2.40 6.70
CA PRO A 61 1.27 -2.51 5.32
C PRO A 61 2.80 -2.64 5.28
N ASP A 62 3.49 -1.97 6.21
CA ASP A 62 4.96 -1.96 6.25
C ASP A 62 5.57 -3.10 7.07
N ALA A 63 4.80 -3.97 7.74
CA ALA A 63 5.40 -5.00 8.60
C ALA A 63 6.16 -6.06 7.79
N ALA A 64 5.58 -6.49 6.67
CA ALA A 64 6.24 -7.41 5.75
C ALA A 64 7.47 -6.76 5.10
N GLN A 65 7.34 -5.50 4.65
CA GLN A 65 8.43 -4.72 4.07
C GLN A 65 9.60 -4.53 5.05
N LYS A 66 9.32 -4.11 6.29
CA LYS A 66 10.34 -3.96 7.34
C LYS A 66 11.01 -5.28 7.71
N LYS A 67 10.24 -6.38 7.74
CA LYS A 67 10.80 -7.71 7.96
C LYS A 67 11.79 -8.07 6.86
N LEU A 68 11.40 -7.84 5.60
CA LEU A 68 12.25 -8.08 4.43
C LEU A 68 13.50 -7.20 4.44
N GLU A 69 13.37 -5.91 4.77
CA GLU A 69 14.50 -4.98 4.90
C GLU A 69 15.50 -5.44 5.96
N LYS A 70 15.02 -5.91 7.11
CA LYS A 70 15.86 -6.47 8.17
C LYS A 70 16.58 -7.72 7.71
N GLU A 71 15.90 -8.61 7.00
CA GLU A 71 16.48 -9.84 6.45
C GLU A 71 17.55 -9.52 5.41
N VAL A 72 17.29 -8.58 4.50
CA VAL A 72 18.28 -8.08 3.54
C VAL A 72 19.52 -7.52 4.25
N GLN A 73 19.33 -6.74 5.31
CA GLN A 73 20.45 -6.19 6.09
C GLN A 73 21.28 -7.29 6.74
N GLN A 74 20.65 -8.32 7.32
CA GLN A 74 21.34 -9.47 7.91
C GLN A 74 22.13 -10.26 6.86
N LEU A 75 21.52 -10.53 5.70
CA LEU A 75 22.19 -11.24 4.62
C LEU A 75 23.40 -10.47 4.08
N LYS A 76 23.29 -9.13 3.94
CA LYS A 76 24.42 -8.27 3.56
C LYS A 76 25.59 -8.36 4.55
N ALA A 77 25.30 -8.35 5.86
CA ALA A 77 26.34 -8.50 6.88
C ALA A 77 27.06 -9.86 6.79
N ILE A 78 26.30 -10.94 6.58
CA ILE A 78 26.86 -12.28 6.41
C ILE A 78 27.74 -12.36 5.14
N ILE A 79 27.32 -11.74 4.05
CA ILE A 79 28.10 -11.69 2.81
C ILE A 79 29.42 -10.95 3.04
N ALA A 80 29.37 -9.77 3.68
CA ALA A 80 30.56 -8.99 3.97
C ALA A 80 31.58 -9.76 4.83
N ASP A 81 31.11 -10.46 5.85
CA ASP A 81 31.97 -11.31 6.71
C ASP A 81 32.62 -12.47 5.94
N LYS A 82 31.85 -13.12 5.05
CA LYS A 82 32.36 -14.18 4.17
C LYS A 82 33.36 -13.66 3.15
N GLU A 83 33.11 -12.51 2.54
CA GLU A 83 34.02 -11.88 1.59
C GLU A 83 35.36 -11.52 2.25
N LEU A 84 35.32 -10.97 3.47
CA LEU A 84 36.51 -10.68 4.25
C LEU A 84 37.31 -11.96 4.55
N SER A 85 36.62 -13.02 4.98
CA SER A 85 37.23 -14.32 5.26
C SER A 85 37.91 -14.91 4.02
N LEU A 86 37.25 -14.84 2.85
CA LEU A 86 37.81 -15.27 1.57
C LEU A 86 39.02 -14.44 1.16
N TYR A 87 38.96 -13.12 1.33
CA TYR A 87 40.08 -12.23 1.04
C TYR A 87 41.30 -12.59 1.89
N ILE A 88 41.12 -12.76 3.19
CA ILE A 88 42.19 -13.17 4.11
C ILE A 88 42.75 -14.53 3.70
N ALA A 89 41.89 -15.52 3.42
CA ALA A 89 42.32 -16.85 3.02
C ALA A 89 43.14 -16.86 1.72
N LYS A 90 42.75 -16.05 0.72
CA LYS A 90 43.51 -15.87 -0.52
C LYS A 90 44.89 -15.26 -0.25
N LYS A 91 44.92 -14.19 0.56
CA LYS A 91 46.16 -13.51 0.94
C LYS A 91 47.13 -14.41 1.70
N ILE A 92 46.64 -15.25 2.61
CA ILE A 92 47.46 -16.24 3.33
C ILE A 92 48.01 -17.31 2.38
N ARG A 93 47.21 -17.75 1.39
CA ARG A 93 47.65 -18.74 0.40
C ARG A 93 48.58 -18.17 -0.68
N GLY A 94 48.88 -16.87 -0.66
CA GLY A 94 49.73 -16.22 -1.67
C GLY A 94 49.09 -16.15 -3.06
N LEU A 95 47.75 -16.23 -3.13
CA LEU A 95 46.94 -16.07 -4.34
C LEU A 95 46.47 -14.64 -4.53
#